data_AF-M5XRD9-F1
#
_entry.id   AF-M5XRD9-F1
#
_cell.length_a   1.000
_cell.length_b   1.000
_cell.length_c   1.000
_cell.angle_alpha   90.00
_cell.angle_beta   90.00
_cell.angle_gamma   90.00
#
_symmetry.space_group_name_H-M   'P 1'
#
loop_
_entity.id
_entity.type
_entity.pdbx_description
1 polymer ?
#
loop_
_entity_poly.entity_id
_entity_poly.type
_entity_poly.pdbx_seq_one_letter_code
_entity_poly.pdbx_strand_id
1 'polypeptide(L)'
;MSQARGSAIVATTLLLSCCEISDATNYTVGGDDGWNFKVHDWPTGKKFHTHDTLVFKYNNGQDNVVVVDENGYTTCTIGDQVLIRK
;
A
#
# COMPACT_ATOMS: atom_id res chain seq x y z
N MET A 1 -5.74 -37.16 -34.72
CA MET A 1 -5.02 -36.11 -33.97
C MET A 1 -5.80 -34.79 -34.04
N SER A 2 -6.86 -34.64 -33.25
CA SER A 2 -7.69 -33.41 -33.22
C SER A 2 -7.90 -32.90 -31.78
N GLN A 3 -7.84 -33.80 -30.78
CA GLN A 3 -8.09 -33.48 -29.37
C GLN A 3 -6.98 -32.64 -28.70
N ALA A 4 -5.74 -32.69 -29.20
CA ALA A 4 -4.61 -31.97 -28.59
C ALA A 4 -4.74 -30.45 -28.69
N ARG A 5 -5.37 -29.93 -29.75
CA ARG A 5 -5.50 -28.47 -29.98
C ARG A 5 -6.59 -27.86 -29.09
N GLY A 6 -7.71 -28.58 -28.91
CA GLY A 6 -8.80 -28.14 -28.02
C GLY A 6 -8.41 -28.21 -26.54
N SER A 7 -7.69 -29.27 -26.13
CA SER A 7 -7.23 -29.43 -24.75
C SER A 7 -6.21 -28.36 -24.34
N ALA A 8 -5.27 -28.00 -25.23
CA ALA A 8 -4.31 -26.93 -24.96
C ALA A 8 -5.00 -25.57 -24.79
N ILE A 9 -5.98 -25.24 -25.64
CA ILE A 9 -6.72 -23.96 -25.56
C ILE A 9 -7.51 -23.87 -24.25
N VAL A 10 -8.21 -24.93 -23.85
CA VAL A 10 -8.98 -24.98 -22.60
C VAL A 10 -8.06 -24.89 -21.37
N ALA A 11 -6.90 -25.57 -21.40
CA ALA A 11 -5.93 -25.48 -20.32
C ALA A 11 -5.34 -24.06 -20.21
N THR A 12 -5.00 -23.42 -21.34
CA THR A 12 -4.46 -22.06 -21.35
C THR A 12 -5.48 -21.02 -20.88
N THR A 13 -6.76 -21.14 -21.25
CA THR A 13 -7.80 -20.21 -20.77
C THR A 13 -8.09 -20.39 -19.27
N LEU A 14 -8.10 -21.63 -18.75
CA LEU A 14 -8.22 -21.88 -17.31
C LEU A 14 -7.04 -21.31 -16.51
N LEU A 15 -5.81 -21.42 -17.03
CA LEU A 15 -4.61 -20.88 -16.38
C LEU A 15 -4.63 -19.35 -16.33
N LEU A 16 -5.06 -18.66 -17.40
CA LEU A 16 -5.19 -17.20 -17.40
C LEU A 16 -6.28 -16.71 -16.43
N SER A 17 -7.37 -17.45 -16.27
CA SER A 17 -8.46 -17.09 -15.35
C SER A 17 -8.08 -17.22 -13.87
N CYS A 18 -6.99 -17.93 -13.54
CA CYS A 18 -6.52 -18.09 -12.16
C CYS A 18 -5.49 -17.02 -11.76
N CYS A 19 -5.02 -16.20 -12.71
CA CYS A 19 -4.10 -15.11 -12.44
C CYS A 19 -4.88 -13.87 -11.99
N GLU A 20 -5.09 -13.75 -10.67
CA GLU A 20 -5.58 -12.51 -10.07
C GLU A 20 -4.50 -11.43 -10.26
N ILE A 21 -4.79 -10.41 -11.06
CA ILE A 21 -3.91 -9.25 -11.22
C ILE A 21 -4.05 -8.42 -9.93
N SER A 22 -3.05 -8.51 -9.06
CA SER A 22 -2.96 -7.63 -7.88
C SER A 22 -2.43 -6.26 -8.32
N ASP A 23 -3.28 -5.24 -8.27
CA ASP A 23 -2.87 -3.86 -8.45
C ASP A 23 -2.45 -3.25 -7.10
N ALA A 24 -1.57 -2.25 -7.14
CA ALA A 24 -1.17 -1.48 -5.98
C ALA A 24 -2.31 -0.56 -5.56
N THR A 25 -2.62 -0.53 -4.26
CA THR A 25 -3.70 0.31 -3.73
C THR A 25 -3.17 1.63 -3.18
N ASN A 26 -3.87 2.71 -3.51
CA ASN A 26 -3.63 4.03 -2.93
C ASN A 26 -4.55 4.27 -1.73
N TYR A 27 -3.97 4.41 -0.54
CA TYR A 27 -4.70 4.70 0.69
C TYR A 27 -4.52 6.16 1.11
N THR A 28 -5.61 6.93 1.13
CA THR A 28 -5.57 8.30 1.67
C THR A 28 -5.63 8.26 3.19
N VAL A 29 -4.56 8.71 3.84
CA VAL A 29 -4.43 8.75 5.31
C VAL A 29 -5.44 9.75 5.88
N GLY A 30 -6.24 9.31 6.85
CA GLY A 30 -7.31 10.11 7.44
C GLY A 30 -8.56 10.29 6.57
N GLY A 31 -8.59 9.75 5.35
CA GLY A 31 -9.74 9.87 4.45
C GLY A 31 -9.99 11.33 4.03
N ASP A 32 -11.23 11.79 4.18
CA ASP A 32 -11.64 13.15 3.80
C ASP A 32 -11.05 14.23 4.72
N ASP A 33 -10.75 13.88 5.98
CA ASP A 33 -10.15 14.79 6.97
C ASP A 33 -8.63 14.98 6.75
N GLY A 34 -8.02 14.15 5.90
CA GLY A 34 -6.60 14.20 5.58
C GLY A 34 -5.67 13.89 6.75
N TRP A 35 -4.40 14.29 6.60
CA TRP A 35 -3.37 14.09 7.61
C TRP A 35 -3.49 15.14 8.71
N ASN A 36 -3.80 14.68 9.93
CA ASN A 36 -4.02 15.51 11.12
C ASN A 36 -3.85 14.69 12.42
N PHE A 37 -4.02 15.32 13.59
CA PHE A 37 -3.81 14.68 14.90
C PHE A 37 -4.79 13.54 15.28
N LYS A 38 -5.87 13.32 14.51
CA LYS A 38 -6.91 12.33 14.84
C LYS A 38 -6.76 11.01 14.07
N VAL A 39 -5.70 10.85 13.27
CA VAL A 39 -5.52 9.69 12.37
C VAL A 39 -4.99 8.42 13.05
N HIS A 40 -4.79 8.41 14.37
CA HIS A 40 -4.23 7.27 15.11
C HIS A 40 -4.95 5.93 14.85
N ASP A 41 -6.29 5.94 14.80
CA ASP A 41 -7.09 4.74 14.57
C ASP A 41 -7.28 4.40 13.09
N TRP A 42 -6.92 5.30 12.16
CA TRP A 42 -7.13 5.14 10.73
C TRP A 42 -6.57 3.83 10.15
N PRO A 43 -5.40 3.30 10.57
CA PRO A 43 -4.90 2.03 10.07
C PRO A 43 -5.76 0.81 10.43
N THR A 44 -6.63 0.91 11.44
CA THR A 44 -7.40 -0.21 11.97
C THR A 44 -8.26 -0.87 10.90
N GLY A 45 -8.14 -2.19 10.77
CA GLY A 45 -8.90 -2.99 9.80
C GLY A 45 -8.39 -2.89 8.35
N LYS A 46 -7.33 -2.13 8.07
CA LYS A 46 -6.68 -2.07 6.75
C LYS A 46 -5.58 -3.13 6.65
N LYS A 47 -5.41 -3.65 5.44
CA LYS A 47 -4.31 -4.55 5.09
C LYS A 47 -3.47 -3.82 4.06
N PHE A 48 -2.20 -3.61 4.37
CA PHE A 48 -1.25 -2.99 3.46
C PHE A 48 -0.39 -4.08 2.84
N HIS A 49 -0.25 -4.02 1.52
CA HIS A 49 0.58 -4.90 0.72
C HIS A 49 1.80 -4.14 0.20
N THR A 50 2.86 -4.88 -0.14
CA THR A 50 4.00 -4.27 -0.84
C THR A 50 3.55 -3.62 -2.13
N HIS A 51 4.09 -2.43 -2.42
CA HIS A 51 3.72 -1.54 -3.53
C HIS A 51 2.46 -0.69 -3.31
N ASP A 52 1.71 -0.87 -2.23
CA ASP A 52 0.67 0.09 -1.85
C ASP A 52 1.29 1.46 -1.52
N THR A 53 0.52 2.52 -1.75
CA THR A 53 0.95 3.89 -1.48
C THR A 53 0.07 4.55 -0.44
N LEU A 54 0.69 5.15 0.57
CA LEU A 54 0.02 6.01 1.54
C LEU A 54 0.05 7.46 1.06
N VAL A 55 -1.13 8.03 0.82
CA VAL A 55 -1.30 9.41 0.35
C VAL A 55 -1.61 10.31 1.54
N PHE A 56 -0.66 11.17 1.89
CA PHE A 56 -0.81 12.17 2.95
C PHE A 56 -1.23 13.51 2.35
N LYS A 57 -2.44 13.98 2.69
CA LYS A 57 -2.95 15.29 2.28
C LYS A 57 -2.92 16.24 3.48
N TYR A 58 -2.11 17.28 3.42
CA TYR A 58 -1.97 18.30 4.46
C TYR A 58 -1.51 19.63 3.88
N ASN A 59 -1.54 20.69 4.70
CA ASN A 59 -0.98 21.97 4.34
C ASN A 59 0.54 21.96 4.58
N ASN A 60 1.32 22.06 3.50
CA ASN A 60 2.79 21.99 3.52
C ASN A 60 3.45 23.08 4.41
N GLY A 61 2.74 24.17 4.75
CA GLY A 61 3.24 25.20 5.67
C GLY A 61 3.03 24.90 7.16
N GLN A 62 2.25 23.88 7.51
CA GLN A 62 1.87 23.59 8.90
C GLN A 62 2.35 22.21 9.35
N ASP A 63 2.29 21.22 8.46
CA ASP A 63 2.61 19.84 8.77
C ASP A 63 3.62 19.29 7.78
N ASN A 64 4.25 18.17 8.15
CA ASN A 64 5.08 17.37 7.28
C ASN A 64 4.84 15.88 7.54
N VAL A 65 5.54 15.04 6.78
CA VAL A 65 5.57 13.59 6.99
C VAL A 65 7.04 13.17 7.08
N VAL A 66 7.38 12.48 8.17
CA VAL A 66 8.73 12.01 8.43
C VAL A 66 8.65 10.50 8.69
N VAL A 67 9.53 9.74 8.04
CA VAL A 67 9.66 8.31 8.29
C VAL A 67 10.60 8.09 9.47
N VAL A 68 10.14 7.31 10.44
CA VAL A 68 10.87 6.98 11.68
C VAL A 68 10.83 5.47 11.90
N ASP A 69 11.70 4.98 12.78
CA ASP A 69 11.62 3.62 13.31
C ASP A 69 10.62 3.52 14.48
N GLU A 70 10.49 2.33 15.06
CA GLU A 70 9.57 2.08 16.18
C GLU A 70 9.87 2.96 17.39
N ASN A 71 11.15 3.10 17.76
CA ASN A 71 11.55 3.92 18.90
C ASN A 71 11.27 5.42 18.67
N GLY A 72 11.57 5.93 17.47
CA GLY A 72 11.27 7.31 17.07
C GLY A 72 9.77 7.60 17.09
N TYR A 73 8.95 6.63 16.67
CA TYR A 73 7.49 6.73 16.78
C TYR A 73 7.02 6.79 18.25
N THR A 74 7.47 5.87 19.11
CA THR A 74 7.05 5.81 20.52
C THR A 74 7.49 7.04 21.33
N THR A 75 8.68 7.58 21.04
CA THR A 75 9.25 8.71 21.78
C THR A 75 8.96 10.07 21.16
N CYS A 76 8.28 10.10 20.00
CA CYS A 76 8.08 11.30 19.18
C CYS A 76 9.40 12.02 18.85
N THR A 77 10.44 11.26 18.47
CA THR A 77 11.76 11.79 18.09
C THR A 77 12.11 11.43 16.65
N ILE A 78 12.79 12.35 15.97
CA ILE A 78 13.33 12.10 14.63
C ILE A 78 14.75 11.56 14.82
N GLY A 79 14.93 10.25 14.67
CA GLY A 79 16.24 9.60 14.65
C GLY A 79 17.00 9.86 13.35
N ASP A 80 18.19 9.25 13.22
CA ASP A 80 18.90 9.22 11.95
C ASP A 80 17.99 8.62 10.86
N GLN A 81 17.96 9.29 9.71
CA GLN A 81 17.03 8.99 8.63
C GLN A 81 17.09 7.50 8.27
N VAL A 82 15.97 6.80 8.47
CA VAL A 82 15.74 5.49 7.85
C VAL A 82 15.83 5.74 6.35
N LEU A 83 16.93 5.32 5.73
CA LEU A 83 17.14 5.49 4.30
C LEU A 83 15.99 4.78 3.57
N ILE A 84 15.06 5.56 3.01
CA ILE A 84 14.06 5.03 2.09
C ILE A 84 14.82 4.54 0.87
N ARG A 85 15.07 3.22 0.82
CA ARG A 85 15.53 2.54 -0.38
C ARG A 85 14.41 2.69 -1.41
N LYS A 86 14.57 3.62 -2.35
CA LYS A 86 13.72 3.73 -3.54
C LYS A 86 13.77 2.44 -4.36
#